data_AF-A0A929K4P2-F1
#
_entry.id   AF-A0A929K4P2-F1
#
_cell.length_a   1.000
_cell.length_b   1.000
_cell.length_c   1.000
_cell.angle_alpha   90.00
_cell.angle_beta   90.00
_cell.angle_gamma   90.00
#
_symmetry.space_group_name_H-M   'P 1'
#
loop_
_entity.id
_entity.type
_entity.pdbx_description
1 polymer ?
#
loop_
_entity_poly.entity_id
_entity_poly.type
_entity_poly.pdbx_seq_one_letter_code
_entity_poly.pdbx_strand_id
1 'polypeptide(L)'
;MKKNVAILMAMIMVISVTVVLADSAADKETKTKEPAIIGFKSTPGHADKAMVRGHGGDIKYSYTIINAIAAKLPEPAIENIQRNPRVTYVEMDGEVHTLDTELDNSWGVKRIGAGIVHAGGNKGAGVNVAIIDTGIDY
;
A
#
# COMPACT_ATOMS: atom_id res chain seq x y z
N MET A 1 53.62 50.97 -1.75
CA MET A 1 53.23 49.55 -1.53
C MET A 1 52.00 49.36 -0.63
N LYS A 2 51.63 50.29 0.27
CA LYS A 2 50.47 50.11 1.18
C LYS A 2 49.08 50.47 0.61
N LYS A 3 48.99 51.19 -0.52
CA LYS A 3 47.70 51.60 -1.12
C LYS A 3 47.09 50.57 -2.09
N ASN A 4 47.89 49.64 -2.62
CA ASN A 4 47.43 48.64 -3.60
C ASN A 4 46.92 47.35 -2.93
N VAL A 5 47.20 47.16 -1.63
CA VAL A 5 46.72 46.02 -0.82
C VAL A 5 45.29 46.25 -0.33
N ALA A 6 44.90 47.50 -0.08
CA ALA A 6 43.55 47.85 0.37
C ALA A 6 42.48 47.63 -0.71
N ILE A 7 42.82 47.80 -1.99
CA ILE A 7 41.91 47.60 -3.12
C ILE A 7 41.67 46.10 -3.36
N LEU A 8 42.66 45.24 -3.06
CA LEU A 8 42.53 43.79 -3.21
C LEU A 8 41.68 43.16 -2.10
N MET A 9 41.71 43.70 -0.88
CA MET A 9 40.80 43.26 0.20
C MET A 9 39.37 43.79 0.04
N ALA A 10 39.18 44.94 -0.62
CA ALA A 10 37.85 45.46 -0.94
C ALA A 10 37.17 44.69 -2.08
N MET A 11 37.92 44.10 -3.02
CA MET A 11 37.37 43.23 -4.07
C MET A 11 37.04 41.81 -3.60
N ILE A 12 37.70 41.33 -2.54
CA ILE A 12 37.42 40.00 -1.95
C ILE A 12 36.18 40.03 -1.03
N MET A 13 35.79 41.21 -0.52
CA MET A 13 34.61 41.39 0.32
C MET A 13 33.29 41.51 -0.47
N VAL A 14 33.34 41.60 -1.80
CA VAL A 14 32.16 41.78 -2.66
C VAL A 14 31.69 40.46 -3.33
N ILE A 15 32.45 39.37 -3.16
CA ILE A 15 32.05 38.03 -3.64
C ILE A 15 31.14 37.30 -2.63
N SER A 16 30.92 37.85 -1.44
CA SER A 16 30.09 37.25 -0.38
C SER A 16 28.57 37.41 -0.58
N VAL A 17 28.12 37.91 -1.73
CA VAL A 17 26.69 38.00 -2.06
C VAL A 17 26.41 37.22 -3.33
N THR A 18 26.74 35.93 -3.32
CA THR A 18 25.97 34.97 -4.13
C THR A 18 24.62 34.82 -3.45
N VAL A 19 23.62 35.43 -4.07
CA VAL A 19 22.20 35.23 -3.76
C VAL A 19 21.95 33.73 -3.79
N VAL A 20 21.83 33.12 -2.60
CA VAL A 20 21.19 31.83 -2.44
C VAL A 20 19.73 32.07 -2.82
N LEU A 21 19.41 31.84 -4.10
CA LEU A 21 18.05 31.52 -4.48
C LEU A 21 17.75 30.19 -3.77
N ALA A 22 17.27 30.31 -2.54
CA ALA A 22 16.59 29.22 -1.87
C ALA A 22 15.35 28.97 -2.70
N ASP A 23 15.49 28.08 -3.68
CA ASP A 23 14.37 27.38 -4.25
C ASP A 23 13.78 26.61 -3.08
N SER A 24 12.80 27.23 -2.40
CA SER A 24 11.92 26.52 -1.48
C SER A 24 11.03 25.65 -2.34
N ALA A 25 11.62 24.63 -2.94
CA ALA A 25 10.96 23.36 -3.09
C ALA A 25 10.59 22.99 -1.65
N ALA A 26 9.35 23.31 -1.28
CA ALA A 26 8.73 22.75 -0.10
C ALA A 26 9.05 21.27 -0.17
N ASP A 27 9.92 20.80 0.73
CA ASP A 27 10.11 19.39 0.97
C ASP A 27 8.70 18.88 1.18
N LYS A 28 8.15 18.22 0.17
CA LYS A 28 7.12 17.23 0.39
C LYS A 28 7.87 16.18 1.18
N GLU A 29 7.93 16.38 2.50
CA GLU A 29 8.14 15.31 3.45
C GLU A 29 7.17 14.24 2.99
N THR A 30 7.73 13.27 2.28
CA THR A 30 6.95 12.19 1.72
C THR A 30 6.76 11.29 2.91
N LYS A 31 5.80 11.66 3.76
CA LYS A 31 5.48 10.92 4.98
C LYS A 31 5.33 9.47 4.57
N THR A 32 6.08 8.59 5.22
CA THR A 32 5.99 7.16 5.01
C THR A 32 4.53 6.77 5.10
N LYS A 33 4.01 6.14 4.04
CA LYS A 33 2.64 5.67 3.99
C LYS A 33 2.62 4.17 4.12
N GLU A 34 1.79 3.68 5.02
CA GLU A 34 1.66 2.26 5.26
C GLU A 34 0.32 1.74 4.70
N PRO A 35 0.29 0.52 4.16
CA PRO A 35 -0.93 -0.05 3.63
C PRO A 35 -1.88 -0.40 4.77
N ALA A 36 -3.15 -0.04 4.60
CA ALA A 36 -4.21 -0.27 5.57
C ALA A 36 -5.55 -0.55 4.90
N ILE A 37 -6.42 -1.25 5.62
CA ILE A 37 -7.81 -1.50 5.29
C ILE A 37 -8.68 -0.65 6.21
N ILE A 38 -9.55 0.15 5.61
CA ILE A 38 -10.49 1.03 6.31
C ILE A 38 -11.88 0.44 6.17
N GLY A 39 -12.46 -0.03 7.28
CA GLY A 39 -13.82 -0.51 7.35
C GLY A 39 -14.83 0.61 7.56
N PHE A 40 -15.99 0.52 6.91
CA PHE A 40 -17.08 1.49 7.00
C PHE A 40 -18.38 0.84 7.45
N LYS A 41 -19.25 1.64 8.10
CA LYS A 41 -20.60 1.21 8.51
C LYS A 41 -21.51 0.86 7.33
N SER A 42 -21.27 1.47 6.18
CA SER A 42 -22.02 1.26 4.93
C SER A 42 -21.07 1.31 3.74
N THR A 43 -21.54 0.92 2.55
CA THR A 43 -20.71 0.92 1.33
C THR A 43 -20.10 2.31 1.09
N PRO A 44 -18.76 2.42 1.00
CA PRO A 44 -18.08 3.70 0.95
C PRO A 44 -18.39 4.46 -0.35
N GLY A 45 -18.91 5.68 -0.19
CA GLY A 45 -19.31 6.55 -1.29
C GLY A 45 -18.20 7.50 -1.75
N HIS A 46 -18.57 8.46 -2.59
CA HIS A 46 -17.65 9.51 -3.03
C HIS A 46 -17.05 10.31 -1.86
N ALA A 47 -17.88 10.65 -0.87
CA ALA A 47 -17.46 11.40 0.30
C ALA A 47 -16.43 10.65 1.17
N ASP A 48 -16.53 9.32 1.28
CA ASP A 48 -15.57 8.50 2.02
C ASP A 48 -14.21 8.46 1.30
N LYS A 49 -14.24 8.26 -0.02
CA LYS A 49 -13.03 8.29 -0.85
C LYS A 49 -12.35 9.66 -0.80
N ALA A 50 -13.13 10.74 -0.81
CA ALA A 50 -12.62 12.09 -0.66
C ALA A 50 -12.01 12.33 0.73
N MET A 51 -12.65 11.83 1.80
CA MET A 51 -12.12 11.93 3.16
C MET A 51 -10.77 11.20 3.30
N VAL A 52 -10.64 9.99 2.75
CA VAL A 52 -9.38 9.24 2.75
C VAL A 52 -8.28 10.00 2.02
N ARG A 53 -8.57 10.52 0.81
CA ARG A 53 -7.60 11.33 0.04
C ARG A 53 -7.25 12.65 0.72
N GLY A 54 -8.22 13.29 1.39
CA GLY A 54 -8.01 14.54 2.13
C GLY A 54 -7.04 14.39 3.29
N HIS A 55 -6.95 13.19 3.89
CA HIS A 55 -5.93 12.86 4.88
C HIS A 55 -4.60 12.38 4.27
N GLY A 56 -4.42 12.55 2.96
CA GLY A 56 -3.22 12.13 2.23
C GLY A 56 -3.19 10.65 1.86
N GLY A 57 -4.31 9.94 1.95
CA GLY A 57 -4.41 8.52 1.62
C GLY A 57 -4.42 8.24 0.11
N ASP A 58 -3.65 7.24 -0.32
CA ASP A 58 -3.63 6.74 -1.69
C ASP A 58 -4.50 5.48 -1.80
N ILE A 59 -5.69 5.61 -2.38
CA ILE A 59 -6.64 4.51 -2.51
C ILE A 59 -6.16 3.52 -3.58
N LYS A 60 -5.95 2.25 -3.19
CA LYS A 60 -5.66 1.12 -4.08
C LYS A 60 -6.93 0.46 -4.57
N TYR A 61 -7.84 0.13 -3.65
CA TYR A 61 -9.13 -0.49 -3.96
C TYR A 61 -10.25 0.06 -3.10
N SER A 62 -11.44 0.15 -3.69
CA SER A 62 -12.71 0.32 -2.97
C SER A 62 -13.52 -0.94 -3.26
N TYR A 63 -13.71 -1.76 -2.23
CA TYR A 63 -14.38 -3.05 -2.40
C TYR A 63 -15.88 -2.86 -2.61
N THR A 64 -16.48 -3.82 -3.31
CA THR A 64 -17.93 -3.87 -3.59
C THR A 64 -18.64 -4.97 -2.81
N ILE A 65 -17.92 -6.01 -2.43
CA ILE A 65 -18.43 -7.17 -1.67
C ILE A 65 -18.37 -6.95 -0.15
N ILE A 66 -17.56 -5.98 0.30
CA ILE A 66 -17.44 -5.55 1.69
C ILE A 66 -17.39 -4.02 1.74
N ASN A 67 -17.80 -3.45 2.86
CA ASN A 67 -17.78 -2.00 3.09
C ASN A 67 -16.37 -1.53 3.48
N ALA A 68 -15.40 -1.64 2.58
CA ALA A 68 -14.01 -1.29 2.90
C ALA A 68 -13.25 -0.61 1.75
N ILE A 69 -12.23 0.15 2.13
CA ILE A 69 -11.24 0.74 1.22
C ILE A 69 -9.85 0.23 1.63
N ALA A 70 -9.08 -0.28 0.68
CA ALA A 70 -7.64 -0.50 0.85
C ALA A 70 -6.89 0.74 0.34
N ALA A 71 -6.06 1.33 1.20
CA ALA A 71 -5.29 2.53 0.88
C ALA A 71 -3.93 2.53 1.57
N LYS A 72 -2.97 3.26 1.02
CA LYS A 72 -1.75 3.63 1.75
C LYS A 72 -2.02 4.93 2.50
N LEU A 73 -1.79 4.94 3.82
CA LEU A 73 -2.08 6.07 4.69
C LEU A 73 -0.80 6.60 5.34
N PRO A 74 -0.59 7.92 5.43
CA PRO A 74 0.39 8.47 6.36
C PRO A 74 0.04 8.04 7.79
N GLU A 75 1.01 7.63 8.59
CA GLU A 75 0.76 7.19 9.97
C GLU A 75 -0.08 8.18 10.81
N PRO A 76 0.14 9.52 10.75
CA PRO A 76 -0.69 10.49 11.49
C PRO A 76 -2.15 10.58 11.01
N ALA A 77 -2.48 10.03 9.84
CA ALA A 77 -3.84 10.00 9.32
C ALA A 77 -4.70 8.90 9.95
N ILE A 78 -4.08 7.83 10.46
CA ILE A 78 -4.79 6.62 10.92
C ILE A 78 -5.79 6.97 12.03
N GLU A 79 -5.34 7.64 13.08
CA GLU A 79 -6.20 7.99 14.22
C GLU A 79 -7.32 8.97 13.81
N ASN A 80 -7.03 9.93 12.92
CA ASN A 80 -8.01 10.89 12.43
C ASN A 80 -9.10 10.22 11.58
N ILE A 81 -8.72 9.28 10.70
CA ILE A 81 -9.66 8.48 9.92
C ILE A 81 -10.50 7.60 10.84
N GLN A 82 -9.88 6.95 11.84
CA GLN A 82 -10.57 6.07 12.78
C GLN A 82 -11.61 6.79 13.64
N ARG A 83 -11.38 8.07 13.98
CA ARG A 83 -12.35 8.91 14.71
C ARG A 83 -13.58 9.31 13.88
N ASN A 84 -13.57 9.08 12.56
CA ASN A 84 -14.71 9.39 11.73
C ASN A 84 -15.92 8.50 12.09
N PRO A 85 -17.12 9.05 12.36
CA PRO A 85 -18.27 8.27 12.81
C PRO A 85 -18.80 7.28 11.76
N ARG A 86 -18.35 7.35 10.51
CA ARG A 86 -18.69 6.37 9.46
C ARG A 86 -17.70 5.21 9.37
N VAL A 87 -16.51 5.35 9.96
CA VAL A 87 -15.46 4.31 9.99
C VAL A 87 -15.73 3.37 11.16
N THR A 88 -15.57 2.07 10.94
CA THR A 88 -15.69 1.04 11.98
C THR A 88 -14.33 0.60 12.51
N TYR A 89 -13.32 0.53 11.63
CA TYR A 89 -11.95 0.19 11.99
C TYR A 89 -10.98 0.72 10.93
N VAL A 90 -9.71 0.83 11.33
CA VAL A 90 -8.56 0.94 10.43
C VAL A 90 -7.58 -0.13 10.88
N GLU A 91 -7.25 -1.07 10.01
CA GLU A 91 -6.31 -2.16 10.30
C GLU A 91 -5.14 -2.11 9.31
N MET A 92 -3.96 -2.51 9.77
CA MET A 92 -2.77 -2.59 8.92
C MET A 92 -2.91 -3.76 7.95
N ASP A 93 -2.48 -3.56 6.71
CA ASP A 93 -2.44 -4.62 5.70
C ASP A 93 -1.30 -5.58 6.05
N GLY A 94 -1.65 -6.76 6.57
CA GLY A 94 -0.70 -7.75 7.05
C GLY A 94 -0.05 -8.53 5.91
N GLU A 95 1.24 -8.83 6.07
CA GLU A 95 1.95 -9.71 5.14
C GLU A 95 1.70 -11.19 5.50
N VAL A 96 1.46 -12.00 4.47
CA VAL A 96 1.30 -13.46 4.58
C VAL A 96 2.29 -14.14 3.65
N HIS A 97 2.77 -15.32 4.05
CA HIS A 97 3.74 -16.10 3.29
C HIS A 97 3.19 -17.47 2.95
N THR A 98 3.71 -18.05 1.87
CA THR A 98 3.42 -19.44 1.50
C THR A 98 3.90 -20.40 2.58
N LEU A 99 3.11 -21.41 2.87
CA LEU A 99 3.53 -22.52 3.70
C LEU A 99 4.31 -23.52 2.85
N ASP A 100 5.25 -24.25 3.49
CA ASP A 100 6.04 -25.27 2.82
C ASP A 100 5.13 -26.34 2.20
N THR A 101 5.36 -26.65 0.93
CA THR A 101 4.57 -27.61 0.16
C THR A 101 5.15 -29.01 0.35
N GLU A 102 4.52 -29.82 1.20
CA GLU A 102 4.74 -31.27 1.18
C GLU A 102 4.00 -31.86 -0.04
N LEU A 103 4.69 -31.91 -1.18
CA LEU A 103 4.10 -32.33 -2.46
C LEU A 103 4.53 -33.72 -2.93
N ASP A 104 5.55 -34.32 -2.32
CA ASP A 104 6.25 -35.46 -2.93
C ASP A 104 5.45 -36.77 -2.90
N ASN A 105 4.30 -36.82 -2.25
CA ASN A 105 3.58 -38.07 -2.14
C ASN A 105 2.05 -37.90 -2.18
N SER A 106 1.47 -38.20 -3.35
CA SER A 106 0.01 -38.19 -3.61
C SER A 106 -0.79 -39.27 -2.83
N TRP A 107 -0.22 -39.84 -1.76
CA TRP A 107 -0.89 -40.84 -0.92
C TRP A 107 -2.22 -40.34 -0.37
N GLY A 108 -2.31 -39.04 -0.05
CA GLY A 108 -3.53 -38.40 0.44
C GLY A 108 -4.69 -38.52 -0.57
N VAL A 109 -4.42 -38.33 -1.86
CA VAL A 109 -5.41 -38.44 -2.95
C VAL A 109 -5.96 -39.87 -3.04
N LYS A 110 -5.08 -40.88 -2.92
CA LYS A 110 -5.49 -42.29 -2.86
C LYS A 110 -6.28 -42.57 -1.59
N ARG A 111 -5.83 -42.05 -0.44
CA ARG A 111 -6.43 -42.28 0.88
C ARG A 111 -7.87 -41.77 0.96
N ILE A 112 -8.18 -40.63 0.34
CA ILE A 112 -9.54 -40.07 0.29
C ILE A 112 -10.44 -40.73 -0.78
N GLY A 113 -9.93 -41.71 -1.53
CA GLY A 113 -10.73 -42.47 -2.51
C GLY A 113 -11.10 -41.71 -3.78
N ALA A 114 -10.42 -40.60 -4.10
CA ALA A 114 -10.74 -39.76 -5.26
C ALA A 114 -10.77 -40.55 -6.58
N GLY A 115 -9.87 -41.53 -6.74
CA GLY A 115 -9.83 -42.39 -7.94
C GLY A 115 -11.10 -43.19 -8.18
N ILE A 116 -11.80 -43.65 -7.13
CA ILE A 116 -13.04 -44.42 -7.26
C ILE A 116 -14.16 -43.54 -7.82
N VAL A 117 -14.28 -42.31 -7.32
CA VAL A 117 -15.28 -41.32 -7.77
C VAL A 117 -15.03 -40.94 -9.23
N HIS A 118 -13.77 -40.67 -9.59
CA HIS A 118 -13.39 -40.32 -10.97
C HIS A 118 -13.60 -41.48 -11.95
N ALA A 119 -13.30 -42.73 -11.54
CA ALA A 119 -13.57 -43.93 -12.34
C ALA A 119 -15.07 -44.17 -12.55
N GLY A 120 -15.92 -43.75 -11.61
CA GLY A 120 -17.37 -43.72 -11.74
C GLY A 120 -17.92 -42.62 -12.67
N GLY A 121 -17.06 -41.84 -13.31
CA GLY A 121 -17.43 -40.82 -14.31
C GLY A 121 -17.68 -39.42 -13.75
N ASN A 122 -17.67 -39.24 -12.43
CA ASN A 122 -17.79 -37.92 -11.83
C ASN A 122 -16.43 -37.21 -11.83
N LYS A 123 -16.27 -36.22 -12.71
CA LYS A 123 -15.05 -35.41 -12.88
C LYS A 123 -15.24 -33.94 -12.51
N GLY A 124 -16.37 -33.58 -11.88
CA GLY A 124 -16.68 -32.18 -11.53
C GLY A 124 -17.11 -31.31 -12.73
N ALA A 125 -17.74 -31.89 -13.75
CA ALA A 125 -18.24 -31.12 -14.89
C ALA A 125 -19.18 -29.99 -14.43
N GLY A 126 -18.92 -28.76 -14.87
CA GLY A 126 -19.67 -27.56 -14.47
C GLY A 126 -19.25 -26.94 -13.14
N VAL A 127 -18.22 -27.47 -12.48
CA VAL A 127 -17.68 -26.93 -11.23
C VAL A 127 -16.36 -26.21 -11.49
N ASN A 128 -16.27 -24.97 -11.00
CA ASN A 128 -15.03 -24.19 -11.01
C ASN A 128 -14.42 -24.12 -9.61
N VAL A 129 -13.09 -24.20 -9.51
CA VAL A 129 -12.34 -24.04 -8.27
C VAL A 129 -11.42 -22.83 -8.42
N ALA A 130 -11.53 -21.86 -7.51
CA ALA A 130 -10.63 -20.70 -7.48
C ALA A 130 -9.49 -20.98 -6.50
N ILE A 131 -8.25 -20.89 -6.97
CA ILE A 131 -7.03 -21.03 -6.16
C ILE A 131 -6.39 -19.65 -6.06
N ILE A 132 -6.23 -19.15 -4.83
CA ILE A 132 -5.55 -17.88 -4.53
C ILE A 132 -4.16 -18.24 -4.00
N ASP A 133 -3.19 -18.26 -4.89
CA ASP A 133 -1.79 -18.62 -4.61
C ASP A 133 -0.85 -17.72 -5.43
N THR A 134 0.42 -18.08 -5.49
CA THR A 134 1.51 -17.42 -6.21
C THR A 134 1.37 -17.45 -7.74
N GLY A 135 0.48 -18.29 -8.28
CA GLY A 135 0.22 -18.44 -9.71
C GLY A 135 0.21 -19.89 -10.16
N ILE A 136 0.13 -20.11 -11.47
CA ILE A 136 0.24 -21.43 -12.12
C ILE A 136 1.05 -21.29 -13.40
N ASP A 137 1.85 -22.30 -13.73
CA ASP A 137 2.49 -22.44 -15.05
C ASP A 137 1.50 -23.07 -16.03
N TYR A 138 1.22 -22.39 -17.15
CA TYR A 138 0.10 -22.70 -18.05
C TYR A 138 0.52 -23.18 -19.43
#